data_AF-A0A3B8WL83-F1
#
_entry.id   AF-A0A3B8WL83-F1
#
_cell.length_a   1.000
_cell.length_b   1.000
_cell.length_c   1.000
_cell.angle_alpha   90.00
_cell.angle_beta   90.00
_cell.angle_gamma   90.00
#
_symmetry.space_group_name_H-M   'P 1'
#
loop_
_entity.id
_entity.type
_entity.pdbx_description
1 polymer ?
#
loop_
_entity_poly.entity_id
_entity_poly.type
_entity_poly.pdbx_seq_one_letter_code
_entity_poly.pdbx_strand_id
1 'polypeptide(L)'
;MDSAQRPPLIPMRPMKLPMKVSLVAALALWLVLVALNQPLHTAAAPQGIVSLQLAGTAEQTHAILRSWRDGNLAMARLSLWLDFVFI
;
A
#
# COMPACT_ATOMS: atom_id res chain seq x y z
N MET A 1 44.08 26.81 19.59
CA MET A 1 42.76 26.62 20.24
C MET A 1 41.95 25.71 19.31
N ASP A 2 42.24 24.41 19.35
CA ASP A 2 41.54 23.42 18.52
C ASP A 2 40.21 23.07 19.16
N SER A 3 39.13 23.51 18.53
CA SER A 3 37.77 23.10 18.87
C SER A 3 37.61 21.62 18.54
N ALA A 4 37.70 20.75 19.55
CA ALA A 4 37.45 19.33 19.42
C ALA A 4 36.03 19.07 18.87
N GLN A 5 35.97 18.77 17.58
CA GLN A 5 34.73 18.46 16.88
C GLN A 5 34.23 17.09 17.34
N ARG A 6 33.22 17.09 18.22
CA ARG A 6 32.60 15.85 18.71
C ARG A 6 32.02 15.08 17.52
N PRO A 7 32.31 13.77 17.39
CA PRO A 7 31.75 12.97 16.32
C PRO A 7 30.21 12.96 16.42
N PRO A 8 29.50 12.93 15.28
CA PRO A 8 28.05 12.87 15.28
C PRO A 8 27.56 11.64 16.05
N LEU A 9 26.56 11.85 16.92
CA LEU A 9 26.00 10.81 17.81
C LEU A 9 25.38 9.62 17.08
N ILE A 10 25.10 9.77 15.78
CA ILE A 10 24.51 8.73 14.94
C ILE A 10 25.41 8.53 13.71
N PRO A 11 26.08 7.37 13.58
CA PRO A 11 26.83 7.06 12.37
C PRO A 11 25.85 6.84 11.20
N MET A 12 25.82 7.79 10.27
CA MET A 12 25.03 7.67 9.03
C MET A 12 25.72 6.67 8.10
N ARG A 13 25.33 5.40 8.16
CA ARG A 13 25.81 4.39 7.22
C ARG A 13 25.12 4.60 5.86
N PRO A 14 25.86 4.76 4.75
CA PRO A 14 25.23 4.92 3.45
C PRO A 14 24.44 3.65 3.08
N MET A 15 23.21 3.83 2.60
CA MET A 15 22.38 2.71 2.13
C MET A 15 23.07 1.99 0.97
N LYS A 16 23.11 0.67 1.05
CA LYS A 16 23.59 -0.19 -0.03
C LYS A 16 22.66 -0.04 -1.25
N LEU A 17 23.22 -0.14 -2.45
CA LEU A 17 22.46 -0.10 -3.72
C LEU A 17 21.20 -1.00 -3.72
N PRO A 18 21.25 -2.28 -3.31
CA PRO A 18 20.06 -3.13 -3.28
C PRO A 18 18.95 -2.60 -2.36
N MET A 19 19.30 -1.94 -1.25
CA MET A 19 18.28 -1.33 -0.36
C MET A 19 17.61 -0.12 -1.02
N LYS A 20 18.36 0.66 -1.81
CA LYS A 20 17.79 1.79 -2.56
C LYS A 20 16.84 1.27 -3.64
N VAL A 21 17.24 0.22 -4.35
CA VAL A 21 16.42 -0.41 -5.40
C VAL A 21 15.15 -0.99 -4.80
N SER A 22 15.23 -1.75 -3.70
CA SER A 22 14.05 -2.32 -3.05
C SER A 22 13.10 -1.23 -2.54
N LEU A 23 13.64 -0.12 -2.01
CA LEU A 23 12.82 1.01 -1.57
C LEU A 23 12.08 1.67 -2.74
N VAL A 24 12.78 1.93 -3.86
CA VAL A 24 12.15 2.51 -5.06
C VAL A 24 11.08 1.56 -5.62
N ALA A 25 11.37 0.27 -5.69
CA ALA A 25 10.41 -0.74 -6.16
C ALA A 25 9.17 -0.80 -5.25
N ALA A 26 9.36 -0.80 -3.93
CA ALA A 26 8.26 -0.79 -2.97
C ALA A 26 7.39 0.48 -3.09
N LEU A 27 8.03 1.66 -3.24
CA LEU A 27 7.31 2.91 -3.44
C LEU A 27 6.53 2.93 -4.76
N ALA A 28 7.13 2.45 -5.85
CA ALA A 28 6.45 2.34 -7.14
C ALA A 28 5.23 1.40 -7.07
N LEU A 29 5.41 0.24 -6.43
CA LEU A 29 4.33 -0.74 -6.26
C LEU A 29 3.21 -0.18 -5.36
N TRP A 30 3.57 0.54 -4.30
CA TRP A 30 2.60 1.22 -3.44
C TRP A 30 1.79 2.27 -4.19
N LEU A 31 2.42 3.06 -5.07
CA LEU A 31 1.70 4.04 -5.91
C LEU A 31 0.72 3.35 -6.88
N VAL A 32 1.10 2.21 -7.45
CA VAL A 32 0.20 1.40 -8.29
C VAL A 32 -1.00 0.91 -7.47
N LEU A 33 -0.79 0.39 -6.27
CA LEU A 33 -1.87 -0.03 -5.37
C LEU A 33 -2.81 1.14 -5.02
N VAL A 34 -2.26 2.32 -4.71
CA VAL A 34 -3.08 3.52 -4.44
C VAL A 34 -3.95 3.89 -5.65
N ALA A 35 -3.40 3.84 -6.86
CA ALA A 35 -4.14 4.12 -8.08
C ALA A 35 -5.24 3.09 -8.36
N LEU A 36 -4.96 1.80 -8.18
CA LEU A 36 -5.95 0.72 -8.31
C LEU A 36 -7.05 0.81 -7.24
N ASN A 37 -6.74 1.37 -6.08
CA ASN A 37 -7.69 1.51 -4.98
C ASN A 37 -8.67 2.68 -5.17
N GLN A 38 -8.29 3.75 -5.90
CA GLN A 38 -9.17 4.90 -6.14
C GLN A 38 -10.59 4.54 -6.64
N PRO A 39 -10.77 3.72 -7.69
CA PRO A 39 -12.11 3.36 -8.16
C PRO A 39 -12.89 2.46 -7.19
N LEU A 40 -12.24 1.90 -6.16
CA LEU A 40 -12.87 1.03 -5.17
C LEU A 40 -13.57 1.82 -4.06
N HIS A 41 -13.33 3.14 -3.97
CA HIS A 41 -13.97 3.99 -2.98
C HIS A 41 -15.45 4.14 -3.32
N THR A 42 -16.31 3.56 -2.48
CA THR A 42 -17.77 3.62 -2.63
C THR A 42 -18.42 3.85 -1.28
N ALA A 43 -19.72 4.16 -1.26
CA ALA A 43 -20.46 4.30 0.01
C ALA A 43 -20.40 3.02 0.88
N ALA A 44 -20.34 1.84 0.26
CA ALA A 44 -20.18 0.56 0.96
C ALA A 44 -18.72 0.24 1.33
N ALA A 45 -17.75 0.83 0.63
CA ALA A 45 -16.31 0.60 0.82
C ALA A 45 -15.54 1.93 0.84
N PRO A 46 -15.64 2.71 1.93
CA PRO A 46 -15.03 4.05 2.02
C PRO A 46 -13.50 4.03 2.01
N GLN A 47 -12.87 2.88 2.29
CA GLN A 47 -11.42 2.69 2.21
C GLN A 47 -10.99 1.82 1.01
N GLY A 48 -11.93 1.51 0.10
CA GLY A 48 -11.69 0.64 -1.05
C GLY A 48 -11.40 -0.80 -0.63
N ILE A 49 -10.31 -1.38 -1.13
CA ILE A 49 -9.95 -2.79 -0.91
C ILE A 49 -9.79 -3.13 0.58
N VAL A 50 -9.32 -2.17 1.39
CA VAL A 50 -9.15 -2.34 2.84
C VAL A 50 -10.50 -2.60 3.52
N SER A 51 -11.58 -2.00 3.05
CA SER A 51 -12.92 -2.27 3.58
C SER A 51 -13.36 -3.72 3.33
N LEU A 52 -12.94 -4.35 2.22
CA LEU A 52 -13.19 -5.77 1.97
C LEU A 52 -12.32 -6.65 2.88
N GLN A 53 -11.04 -6.32 3.05
CA GLN A 53 -10.10 -7.09 3.88
C GLN A 53 -10.50 -7.08 5.37
N LEU A 54 -11.14 -5.99 5.82
CA LEU A 54 -11.64 -5.83 7.19
C LEU A 54 -13.13 -6.17 7.33
N ALA A 55 -13.81 -6.63 6.27
CA ALA A 55 -15.22 -6.99 6.34
C ALA A 55 -15.41 -8.14 7.33
N GLY A 56 -16.15 -7.88 8.41
CA GLY A 56 -16.33 -8.83 9.50
C GLY A 56 -17.52 -9.77 9.32
N THR A 57 -18.39 -9.50 8.34
CA THR A 57 -19.60 -10.31 8.07
C THR A 57 -19.80 -10.58 6.59
N ALA A 58 -20.60 -11.62 6.31
CA ALA A 58 -20.98 -11.97 4.94
C ALA A 58 -21.80 -10.84 4.29
N GLU A 59 -22.69 -10.20 5.03
CA GLU A 59 -23.54 -9.11 4.55
C GLU A 59 -22.71 -7.89 4.14
N GLN A 60 -21.72 -7.52 4.95
CA GLN A 60 -20.78 -6.44 4.65
C GLN A 60 -19.98 -6.76 3.39
N THR A 61 -19.42 -7.97 3.31
CA THR A 61 -18.68 -8.46 2.14
C THR A 61 -19.53 -8.39 0.88
N HIS A 62 -20.77 -8.86 0.94
CA HIS A 62 -21.70 -8.83 -0.18
C HIS A 62 -22.09 -7.40 -0.60
N ALA A 63 -22.26 -6.48 0.35
CA ALA A 63 -22.55 -5.08 0.06
C ALA A 63 -21.38 -4.41 -0.70
N ILE A 64 -20.15 -4.66 -0.25
CA ILE A 64 -18.92 -4.16 -0.88
C ILE A 64 -18.74 -4.74 -2.29
N LEU A 65 -18.85 -6.06 -2.45
CA LEU A 65 -18.70 -6.69 -3.76
C LEU A 65 -19.78 -6.22 -4.75
N ARG A 66 -20.99 -5.95 -4.25
CA ARG A 66 -22.08 -5.42 -5.08
C ARG A 66 -21.80 -4.00 -5.55
N SER A 67 -21.20 -3.15 -4.71
CA SER A 67 -20.87 -1.77 -5.11
C SER A 67 -19.78 -1.69 -6.18
N TRP A 68 -18.98 -2.74 -6.36
CA TRP A 68 -17.93 -2.83 -7.39
C TRP A 68 -18.34 -3.58 -8.65
N ARG A 69 -19.56 -4.13 -8.70
CA ARG A 69 -19.99 -5.02 -9.77
C ARG A 69 -20.06 -4.35 -11.15
N ASP A 70 -20.24 -3.04 -11.19
CA ASP A 70 -20.34 -2.24 -12.43
C ASP A 70 -18.97 -1.85 -13.03
N GLY A 71 -17.96 -2.74 -12.91
CA GLY A 71 -16.68 -2.62 -13.62
C GLY A 71 -15.42 -2.57 -12.74
N ASN A 72 -15.56 -2.39 -11.43
CA ASN A 72 -14.41 -2.21 -10.53
C ASN A 72 -13.93 -3.53 -9.89
N LEU A 73 -14.66 -4.62 -10.09
CA LEU A 73 -14.30 -5.94 -9.53
C LEU A 73 -12.94 -6.45 -10.04
N ALA A 74 -12.59 -6.15 -11.29
CA ALA A 74 -11.29 -6.51 -11.86
C ALA A 74 -10.14 -5.76 -11.15
N MET A 75 -10.35 -4.49 -10.82
CA MET A 75 -9.37 -3.68 -10.08
C MET A 75 -9.23 -4.15 -8.63
N ALA A 76 -10.34 -4.51 -7.98
CA ALA A 76 -10.33 -5.10 -6.64
C ALA A 76 -9.51 -6.40 -6.61
N ARG A 77 -9.73 -7.29 -7.59
CA ARG A 77 -8.96 -8.52 -7.73
C ARG A 77 -7.48 -8.23 -7.95
N LEU A 78 -7.15 -7.32 -8.87
CA LEU A 78 -5.76 -6.98 -9.17
C LEU A 78 -5.05 -6.39 -7.94
N SER A 79 -5.68 -5.44 -7.25
CA SER A 79 -5.15 -4.84 -6.02
C SER A 79 -4.86 -5.91 -4.96
N LEU A 80 -5.78 -6.85 -4.75
CA LEU A 80 -5.61 -7.93 -3.78
C LEU A 80 -4.43 -8.85 -4.13
N TRP A 81 -4.22 -9.15 -5.42
CA TRP A 81 -3.07 -9.94 -5.84
C TRP A 81 -1.75 -9.19 -5.67
N LEU A 82 -1.72 -7.88 -5.97
CA LEU A 82 -0.51 -7.07 -5.76
C LEU A 82 -0.14 -6.95 -4.28
N ASP A 83 -1.12 -6.95 -3.36
CA ASP A 83 -0.84 -6.90 -1.92
C ASP A 83 0.04 -8.10 -1.46
N PHE A 84 -0.09 -9.28 -2.09
CA PHE A 84 0.75 -10.45 -1.76
C PHE A 84 2.23 -10.28 -2.13
N VAL A 85 2.61 -9.33 -2.99
CA VAL A 85 4.02 -9.07 -3.33
C VAL A 85 4.80 -8.49 -2.13
N PHE A 86 4.10 -7.92 -1.15
CA PHE A 86 4.69 -7.35 0.06
C PHE A 86 4.84 -8.36 1.22
N ILE A 87 4.33 -9.58 1.07
CA ILE A 87 4.38 -10.66 2.07
C ILE A 87 5.48 -11.65 1.70
#